data_AF-M8C7E6-F1
#
_entry.id   AF-M8C7E6-F1
#
_cell.length_a   1.000
_cell.length_b   1.000
_cell.length_c   1.000
_cell.angle_alpha   90.00
_cell.angle_beta   90.00
_cell.angle_gamma   90.00
#
_symmetry.space_group_name_H-M   'P 1'
#
loop_
_entity.id
_entity.type
_entity.pdbx_description
1 polymer ?
#
loop_
_entity_poly.entity_id
_entity_poly.type
_entity_poly.pdbx_seq_one_letter_code
_entity_poly.pdbx_strand_id
1 'polypeptide(L)'
;MGCGLSTPDNDGGGGEGARRKQGSVGDVVVFVPGLRAPMGVDLSQALAGRLDKSAVERLSALRARVVDMAMQESAVALKPRRKTAARHGSSTANLLQALEDYLPVLLGLVKEGSELRHSVQFVWTNQEDKAEETAMADAWYEVLSVLHLMAMVCLLQANSLLLPRAYGDGYGPRVSEESRRATVDVFLKASGYLDCAIRQVLPQIPSELRFSTLKPPHEITSISFSTFLKCHFKTSKLETSTETALNFRRQLPVDLAEGNLKALSMQALGQGVDMQLGLAIDSPKATLAVKRRLACEMVKYWHQVQESIPELPVSEGWGKKHLLFVKWKYVEAKSAAYYFHGLILDEGNSEKSHGMAIAALEASEEFLKESKRASAAFHATPPTSRSPTPFGTAKYLFDKIPKEASSKVRINQDLYTPERVIGAPPPLPDFSLALTPEDYDLPPLDPLWNKEDGHQ
;
A
#
# COMPACT_ATOMS: atom_id res chain seq x y z
N MET A 1 57.83 0.43 -16.74
CA MET A 1 57.75 -0.54 -17.86
C MET A 1 56.45 -1.32 -17.68
N GLY A 2 55.39 -0.82 -18.31
CA GLY A 2 54.06 -1.42 -18.25
C GLY A 2 53.89 -2.44 -19.37
N CYS A 3 53.15 -3.51 -19.09
CA CYS A 3 52.68 -4.45 -20.10
C CYS A 3 51.15 -4.38 -20.11
N GLY A 4 50.62 -3.81 -21.19
CA GLY A 4 49.23 -3.97 -21.58
C GLY A 4 49.07 -5.17 -22.51
N LEU A 5 47.89 -5.79 -22.47
CA LEU A 5 47.37 -6.66 -23.53
C LEU A 5 45.88 -6.36 -23.69
N SER A 6 45.56 -5.70 -24.80
CA SER A 6 44.30 -5.62 -25.54
C SER A 6 44.03 -6.99 -26.21
N THR A 7 42.86 -7.47 -26.65
CA THR A 7 41.41 -7.16 -26.74
C THR A 7 40.78 -8.44 -27.41
N PRO A 8 39.45 -8.70 -27.43
CA PRO A 8 38.61 -8.12 -28.49
C PRO A 8 37.20 -7.69 -28.04
N ASP A 9 36.77 -6.59 -28.65
CA ASP A 9 35.38 -6.16 -28.78
C ASP A 9 34.49 -7.26 -29.38
N ASN A 10 33.25 -7.34 -28.90
CA ASN A 10 32.16 -7.93 -29.67
C ASN A 10 30.95 -7.00 -29.55
N ASP A 11 30.85 -6.10 -30.51
CA ASP A 11 29.63 -5.37 -30.84
C ASP A 11 28.65 -6.27 -31.60
N GLY A 12 27.36 -6.09 -31.33
CA GLY A 12 26.29 -6.37 -32.30
C GLY A 12 25.26 -7.42 -31.93
N GLY A 13 24.18 -6.99 -31.26
CA GLY A 13 22.93 -7.75 -31.13
C GLY A 13 21.86 -6.91 -30.43
N GLY A 14 21.09 -6.15 -31.21
CA GLY A 14 20.20 -5.10 -30.73
C GLY A 14 18.91 -5.56 -30.04
N GLY A 15 18.31 -4.59 -29.35
CA GLY A 15 16.87 -4.55 -29.13
C GLY A 15 16.34 -5.24 -27.88
N GLU A 16 16.57 -4.66 -26.70
CA GLU A 16 15.57 -4.59 -25.63
C GLU A 16 16.05 -3.55 -24.62
N GLY A 17 15.21 -2.54 -24.37
CA GLY A 17 15.54 -1.40 -23.53
C GLY A 17 16.15 -1.84 -22.21
N ALA A 18 17.27 -1.22 -21.83
CA ALA A 18 17.91 -1.42 -20.54
C ALA A 18 16.91 -1.11 -19.42
N ARG A 19 16.12 -2.10 -19.00
CA ARG A 19 15.32 -2.06 -17.79
C ARG A 19 16.31 -1.75 -16.68
N ARG A 20 16.29 -0.52 -16.17
CA ARG A 20 17.05 -0.08 -14.99
C ARG A 20 16.98 -1.23 -13.99
N LYS A 21 18.11 -1.88 -13.67
CA LYS A 21 18.17 -2.86 -12.58
C LYS A 21 17.73 -2.11 -11.31
N GLN A 22 16.46 -2.25 -10.95
CA GLN A 22 15.89 -1.56 -9.80
C GLN A 22 16.61 -2.13 -8.56
N GLY A 23 17.32 -1.24 -7.85
CA GLY A 23 18.13 -1.58 -6.68
C GLY A 23 17.26 -2.04 -5.49
N SER A 24 17.90 -2.31 -4.36
CA SER A 24 17.17 -2.63 -3.14
C SER A 24 16.54 -1.38 -2.53
N VAL A 25 15.25 -1.43 -2.17
CA VAL A 25 14.49 -0.35 -1.49
C VAL A 25 14.66 -0.36 0.04
N GLY A 26 15.63 -1.12 0.55
CA GLY A 26 15.96 -1.12 1.98
C GLY A 26 14.99 -1.94 2.85
N ASP A 27 14.93 -1.59 4.13
CA ASP A 27 14.08 -2.28 5.11
C ASP A 27 12.63 -1.77 4.99
N VAL A 28 11.67 -2.69 4.90
CA VAL A 28 10.26 -2.37 4.67
C VAL A 28 9.38 -3.01 5.72
N VAL A 29 8.68 -2.18 6.50
CA VAL A 29 7.58 -2.55 7.41
C VAL A 29 6.24 -2.14 6.80
N VAL A 30 6.20 -0.94 6.23
CA VAL A 30 5.04 -0.36 5.54
C VAL A 30 5.39 -0.25 4.07
N PHE A 31 4.59 -0.90 3.22
CA PHE A 31 4.83 -0.88 1.78
C PHE A 31 4.04 0.23 1.10
N VAL A 32 4.74 0.97 0.25
CA VAL A 32 4.20 2.00 -0.62
C VAL A 32 4.32 1.48 -2.05
N PRO A 33 3.23 1.16 -2.74
CA PRO A 33 3.25 0.89 -4.17
C PRO A 33 3.68 2.18 -4.87
N GLY A 34 4.84 2.18 -5.53
CA GLY A 34 5.38 3.25 -6.36
C GLY A 34 5.18 4.71 -5.89
N LEU A 35 6.24 5.41 -5.47
CA LEU A 35 6.13 6.85 -5.22
C LEU A 35 6.12 7.63 -6.56
N ARG A 36 4.97 8.25 -6.86
CA ARG A 36 4.84 9.16 -7.99
C ARG A 36 5.38 10.55 -7.65
N ALA A 37 6.01 11.19 -8.63
CA ALA A 37 6.49 12.56 -8.50
C ALA A 37 5.99 13.41 -9.68
N PRO A 38 5.50 14.64 -9.43
CA PRO A 38 5.15 15.56 -10.49
C PRO A 38 6.41 15.99 -11.24
N MET A 39 6.28 16.22 -12.55
CA MET A 39 7.34 16.80 -13.37
C MET A 39 7.10 18.29 -13.58
N GLY A 40 8.15 19.04 -13.91
CA GLY A 40 8.04 20.48 -14.23
C GLY A 40 7.05 20.73 -15.37
N VAL A 41 6.23 21.78 -15.22
CA VAL A 41 5.25 22.23 -16.22
C VAL A 41 5.36 23.75 -16.32
N ASP A 42 5.36 24.29 -17.53
CA ASP A 42 5.33 25.74 -17.76
C ASP A 42 3.92 26.30 -17.59
N LEU A 43 3.57 26.55 -16.33
CA LEU A 43 2.29 27.15 -15.95
C LEU A 43 2.15 28.59 -16.44
N SER A 44 3.27 29.31 -16.58
CA SER A 44 3.28 30.68 -17.10
C SER A 44 2.81 30.75 -18.54
N GLN A 45 3.26 29.82 -19.38
CA GLN A 45 2.80 29.69 -20.75
C GLN A 45 1.35 29.18 -20.82
N ALA A 46 1.02 28.13 -20.06
CA ALA A 46 -0.29 27.49 -20.14
C ALA A 46 -1.46 28.38 -19.67
N LEU A 47 -1.20 29.26 -18.69
CA LEU A 47 -2.20 30.14 -18.08
C LEU A 47 -2.07 31.60 -18.55
N ALA A 48 -1.22 31.86 -19.56
CA ALA A 48 -0.98 33.21 -20.07
C ALA A 48 -2.28 33.90 -20.50
N GLY A 49 -2.52 35.09 -19.97
CA GLY A 49 -3.70 35.90 -20.29
C GLY A 49 -5.02 35.39 -19.71
N ARG A 50 -5.02 34.26 -18.97
CA ARG A 50 -6.22 33.69 -18.34
C ARG A 50 -6.28 33.89 -16.82
N LEU A 51 -5.13 34.21 -16.21
CA LEU A 51 -4.97 34.49 -14.79
C LEU A 51 -4.05 35.66 -14.55
N ASP A 52 -4.21 36.32 -13.41
CA ASP A 52 -3.31 37.38 -12.96
C ASP A 52 -1.89 36.85 -12.76
N LYS A 53 -0.90 37.67 -13.12
CA LYS A 53 0.51 37.30 -13.10
C LYS A 53 0.97 36.78 -11.71
N SER A 54 0.51 37.43 -10.65
CA SER A 54 0.83 37.04 -9.26
C SER A 54 0.25 35.66 -8.89
N ALA A 55 -0.95 35.32 -9.37
CA ALA A 55 -1.57 34.01 -9.15
C ALA A 55 -0.79 32.91 -9.88
N VAL A 56 -0.39 33.16 -11.13
CA VAL A 56 0.43 32.24 -11.92
C VAL A 56 1.81 32.03 -11.30
N GLU A 57 2.46 33.09 -10.84
CA GLU A 57 3.75 33.02 -10.13
C GLU A 57 3.65 32.19 -8.85
N ARG A 58 2.58 32.40 -8.05
CA ARG A 58 2.36 31.66 -6.81
C ARG A 58 2.10 30.18 -7.05
N LEU A 59 1.21 29.84 -8.00
CA LEU A 59 0.94 28.45 -8.39
C LEU A 59 2.22 27.77 -8.91
N SER A 60 3.00 28.46 -9.73
CA SER A 60 4.28 27.98 -10.26
C SER A 60 5.29 27.69 -9.15
N ALA A 61 5.46 28.61 -8.21
CA ALA A 61 6.41 28.47 -7.10
C ALA A 61 6.05 27.30 -6.17
N LEU A 62 4.77 27.16 -5.83
CA LEU A 62 4.29 26.06 -4.98
C LEU A 62 4.47 24.70 -5.68
N ARG A 63 4.10 24.61 -6.96
CA ARG A 63 4.27 23.38 -7.73
C ARG A 63 5.74 23.00 -7.89
N ALA A 64 6.63 23.97 -8.17
CA ALA A 64 8.06 23.73 -8.26
C ALA A 64 8.65 23.19 -6.95
N ARG A 65 8.26 23.76 -5.80
CA ARG A 65 8.64 23.26 -4.47
C ARG A 65 8.18 21.81 -4.27
N VAL A 66 6.95 21.46 -4.65
CA VAL A 66 6.45 20.08 -4.58
C VAL A 66 7.27 19.14 -5.48
N VAL A 67 7.57 19.55 -6.73
CA VAL A 67 8.38 18.76 -7.68
C VAL A 67 9.75 18.43 -7.09
N ASP A 68 10.48 19.43 -6.60
CA ASP A 68 11.83 19.25 -6.05
C ASP A 68 11.84 18.27 -4.87
N MET A 69 10.89 18.45 -3.94
CA MET A 69 10.79 17.63 -2.73
C MET A 69 10.33 16.21 -3.02
N ALA A 70 9.33 16.03 -3.90
CA ALA A 70 8.86 14.70 -4.30
C ALA A 70 9.92 13.91 -5.08
N MET A 71 10.72 14.59 -5.92
CA MET A 71 11.84 13.97 -6.62
C MET A 71 12.95 13.55 -5.65
N GLN A 72 13.22 14.34 -4.63
CA GLN A 72 14.17 13.98 -3.57
C GLN A 72 13.71 12.73 -2.80
N GLU A 73 12.44 12.66 -2.38
CA GLU A 73 11.88 11.48 -1.71
C GLU A 73 11.89 10.24 -2.61
N SER A 74 11.55 10.40 -3.89
CA SER A 74 11.58 9.31 -4.88
C SER A 74 13.00 8.74 -5.08
N ALA A 75 14.01 9.61 -5.13
CA ALA A 75 15.41 9.20 -5.25
C ALA A 75 15.90 8.45 -4.00
N VAL A 76 15.47 8.90 -2.80
CA VAL A 76 15.77 8.24 -1.52
C VAL A 76 15.14 6.87 -1.45
N ALA A 77 13.87 6.73 -1.84
CA ALA A 77 13.13 5.47 -1.81
C ALA A 77 13.79 4.39 -2.69
N LEU A 78 14.32 4.78 -3.87
CA LEU A 78 15.02 3.88 -4.78
C LEU A 78 16.47 3.57 -4.38
N LYS A 79 17.12 4.44 -3.58
CA LYS A 79 18.52 4.28 -3.14
C LYS A 79 18.68 4.64 -1.65
N PRO A 80 18.18 3.81 -0.73
CA PRO A 80 18.28 4.10 0.69
C PRO A 80 19.74 4.06 1.16
N ARG A 81 20.29 5.23 1.55
CA ARG A 81 21.64 5.33 2.13
C ARG A 81 21.63 4.81 3.58
N ARG A 82 22.60 3.95 3.92
CA ARG A 82 22.72 3.24 5.22
C ARG A 82 22.83 4.11 6.50
N LYS A 83 22.84 5.45 6.45
CA LYS A 83 23.33 6.28 7.60
C LYS A 83 22.50 7.49 8.06
N THR A 84 21.27 7.72 7.58
CA THR A 84 20.53 8.97 7.94
C THR A 84 19.07 8.78 8.36
N ALA A 85 18.77 7.80 9.21
CA ALA A 85 17.41 7.60 9.76
C ALA A 85 16.86 8.78 10.61
N ALA A 86 17.72 9.69 11.08
CA ALA A 86 17.30 10.86 11.86
C ALA A 86 16.75 12.02 11.02
N ARG A 87 17.01 12.06 9.70
CA ARG A 87 16.60 13.19 8.83
C ARG A 87 15.31 12.95 8.03
N HIS A 88 14.88 11.69 7.86
CA HIS A 88 13.76 11.36 6.97
C HIS A 88 12.39 11.85 7.47
N GLY A 89 12.12 11.81 8.78
CA GLY A 89 10.83 12.27 9.31
C GLY A 89 10.56 13.76 9.10
N SER A 90 11.62 14.60 9.09
CA SER A 90 11.49 16.03 8.78
C SER A 90 11.25 16.27 7.28
N SER A 91 11.84 15.46 6.40
CA SER A 91 11.72 15.63 4.95
C SER A 91 10.32 15.29 4.45
N THR A 92 9.74 14.17 4.90
CA THR A 92 8.36 13.79 4.58
C THR A 92 7.34 14.79 5.12
N ALA A 93 7.56 15.29 6.35
CA ALA A 93 6.69 16.32 6.94
C ALA A 93 6.73 17.63 6.12
N ASN A 94 7.91 18.07 5.69
CA ASN A 94 8.04 19.27 4.87
C ASN A 94 7.35 19.10 3.49
N LEU A 95 7.42 17.92 2.88
CA LEU A 95 6.74 17.64 1.60
C LEU A 95 5.23 17.62 1.78
N LEU A 96 4.73 17.01 2.86
CA LEU A 96 3.30 17.03 3.18
C LEU A 96 2.79 18.47 3.36
N GLN A 97 3.53 19.31 4.09
CA GLN A 97 3.20 20.73 4.21
C GLN A 97 3.21 21.45 2.86
N ALA A 98 4.18 21.17 1.98
CA ALA A 98 4.22 21.77 0.65
C ALA A 98 3.00 21.38 -0.21
N LEU A 99 2.49 20.15 -0.06
CA LEU A 99 1.27 19.68 -0.72
C LEU A 99 0.02 20.36 -0.13
N GLU A 100 -0.05 20.50 1.21
CA GLU A 100 -1.11 21.24 1.91
C GLU A 100 -1.14 22.72 1.50
N ASP A 101 0.02 23.35 1.28
CA ASP A 101 0.13 24.74 0.81
C ASP A 101 -0.28 24.89 -0.68
N TYR A 102 -0.01 23.87 -1.50
CA TYR A 102 -0.28 23.87 -2.94
C TYR A 102 -1.76 23.65 -3.26
N LEU A 103 -2.42 22.76 -2.51
CA LEU A 103 -3.78 22.29 -2.80
C LEU A 103 -4.84 23.42 -2.87
N PRO A 104 -4.92 24.39 -1.92
CA PRO A 104 -5.85 25.51 -1.99
C PRO A 104 -5.70 26.39 -3.24
N VAL A 105 -4.46 26.56 -3.72
CA VAL A 105 -4.15 27.35 -4.91
C VAL A 105 -4.54 26.56 -6.17
N LEU A 106 -4.24 25.26 -6.22
CA LEU A 106 -4.60 24.37 -7.31
C LEU A 106 -6.13 24.26 -7.50
N LEU A 107 -6.88 24.19 -6.39
CA LEU A 107 -8.34 24.01 -6.43
C LEU A 107 -9.06 25.16 -7.16
N GLY A 108 -8.48 26.35 -7.26
CA GLY A 108 -9.12 27.42 -8.03
C GLY A 108 -9.10 27.21 -9.54
N LEU A 109 -8.22 26.34 -10.07
CA LEU A 109 -8.31 25.92 -11.48
C LEU A 109 -9.59 25.12 -11.77
N VAL A 110 -10.12 24.43 -10.76
CA VAL A 110 -11.36 23.63 -10.82
C VAL A 110 -12.55 24.29 -10.11
N LYS A 111 -12.44 25.57 -9.76
CA LYS A 111 -13.57 26.36 -9.22
C LYS A 111 -14.75 26.27 -10.19
N GLU A 112 -15.96 26.16 -9.65
CA GLU A 112 -17.19 26.10 -10.45
C GLU A 112 -17.26 27.28 -11.44
N GLY A 113 -17.54 26.98 -12.72
CA GLY A 113 -17.53 27.97 -13.81
C GLY A 113 -16.16 28.32 -14.38
N SER A 114 -15.06 27.74 -13.88
CA SER A 114 -13.70 27.96 -14.39
C SER A 114 -13.47 27.29 -15.75
N GLU A 115 -13.02 28.07 -16.74
CA GLU A 115 -12.54 27.56 -18.03
C GLU A 115 -11.09 27.00 -17.96
N LEU A 116 -10.48 27.02 -16.78
CA LEU A 116 -9.06 26.66 -16.58
C LEU A 116 -8.85 25.16 -16.34
N ARG A 117 -9.92 24.40 -16.10
CA ARG A 117 -9.84 22.96 -15.75
C ARG A 117 -8.93 22.17 -16.70
N HIS A 118 -9.04 22.41 -18.01
CA HIS A 118 -8.28 21.66 -19.03
C HIS A 118 -7.16 22.49 -19.68
N SER A 119 -6.78 23.62 -19.05
CA SER A 119 -5.81 24.57 -19.63
C SER A 119 -4.36 24.13 -19.48
N VAL A 120 -4.07 23.25 -18.53
CA VAL A 120 -2.71 22.80 -18.19
C VAL A 120 -2.62 21.29 -18.38
N GLN A 121 -1.60 20.83 -19.09
CA GLN A 121 -1.24 19.42 -19.15
C GLN A 121 -0.30 19.07 -17.99
N PHE A 122 -0.82 18.32 -17.02
CA PHE A 122 -0.07 17.88 -15.86
C PHE A 122 0.63 16.57 -16.13
N VAL A 123 1.92 16.52 -15.79
CA VAL A 123 2.80 15.40 -16.08
C VAL A 123 3.38 14.84 -14.78
N TRP A 124 3.31 13.52 -14.63
CA TRP A 124 3.73 12.78 -13.44
C TRP A 124 4.49 11.52 -13.81
N THR A 125 5.55 11.23 -13.07
CA THR A 125 6.19 9.92 -13.11
C THR A 125 5.28 8.87 -12.46
N ASN A 126 5.31 7.63 -12.97
CA ASN A 126 4.58 6.51 -12.40
C ASN A 126 5.36 5.22 -12.43
N GLN A 127 5.88 4.77 -11.29
CA GLN A 127 6.70 3.56 -11.23
C GLN A 127 5.90 2.26 -11.40
N GLU A 128 4.57 2.29 -11.23
CA GLU A 128 3.72 1.10 -11.36
C GLU A 128 3.33 0.77 -12.80
N ASP A 129 3.23 1.80 -13.63
CA ASP A 129 2.89 1.67 -15.04
C ASP A 129 4.12 1.40 -15.90
N LYS A 130 3.93 0.59 -16.95
CA LYS A 130 4.99 0.31 -17.95
C LYS A 130 5.51 1.59 -18.63
N ALA A 131 4.65 2.60 -18.76
CA ALA A 131 5.00 3.86 -19.40
C ALA A 131 5.94 4.72 -18.55
N GLU A 132 6.06 4.42 -17.25
CA GLU A 132 6.83 5.19 -16.25
C GLU A 132 6.44 6.68 -16.10
N GLU A 133 5.46 7.15 -16.87
CA GLU A 133 5.02 8.52 -17.00
C GLU A 133 3.55 8.60 -17.44
N THR A 134 2.85 9.62 -16.96
CA THR A 134 1.46 9.93 -17.30
C THR A 134 1.25 11.43 -17.45
N ALA A 135 0.54 11.83 -18.49
CA ALA A 135 0.26 13.22 -18.83
C ALA A 135 -1.23 13.40 -19.12
N MET A 136 -1.91 14.29 -18.38
CA MET A 136 -3.34 14.57 -18.57
C MET A 136 -3.62 16.07 -18.44
N ALA A 137 -4.45 16.58 -19.36
CA ALA A 137 -4.90 17.97 -19.34
C ALA A 137 -6.20 18.14 -18.54
N ASP A 138 -6.17 17.79 -17.25
CA ASP A 138 -7.30 17.98 -16.33
C ASP A 138 -6.77 18.33 -14.93
N ALA A 139 -7.18 19.48 -14.39
CA ALA A 139 -6.78 19.90 -13.06
C ALA A 139 -7.35 19.00 -11.94
N TRP A 140 -8.46 18.30 -12.15
CA TRP A 140 -8.91 17.27 -11.19
C TRP A 140 -7.96 16.06 -11.14
N TYR A 141 -7.27 15.75 -12.23
CA TYR A 141 -6.22 14.73 -12.23
C TYR A 141 -5.00 15.18 -11.41
N GLU A 142 -4.62 16.46 -11.46
CA GLU A 142 -3.57 17.00 -10.59
C GLU A 142 -3.99 16.92 -9.12
N VAL A 143 -5.22 17.33 -8.78
CA VAL A 143 -5.77 17.24 -7.41
C VAL A 143 -5.76 15.79 -6.91
N LEU A 144 -6.20 14.84 -7.74
CA LEU A 144 -6.19 13.42 -7.43
C LEU A 144 -4.77 12.91 -7.16
N SER A 145 -3.82 13.30 -8.00
CA SER A 145 -2.40 12.90 -7.87
C SER A 145 -1.75 13.51 -6.63
N VAL A 146 -2.11 14.75 -6.26
CA VAL A 146 -1.67 15.41 -5.01
C VAL A 146 -2.19 14.65 -3.79
N LEU A 147 -3.49 14.35 -3.70
CA LEU A 147 -4.05 13.59 -2.57
C LEU A 147 -3.43 12.19 -2.46
N HIS A 148 -3.23 11.51 -3.58
CA HIS A 148 -2.54 10.24 -3.61
C HIS A 148 -1.10 10.37 -3.06
N LEU A 149 -0.33 11.36 -3.51
CA LEU A 149 1.02 11.61 -3.01
C LEU A 149 1.03 11.94 -1.51
N MET A 150 0.08 12.73 -1.02
CA MET A 150 -0.06 13.03 0.42
C MET A 150 -0.21 11.74 1.24
N ALA A 151 -1.06 10.81 0.79
CA ALA A 151 -1.22 9.50 1.42
C ALA A 151 0.07 8.67 1.37
N MET A 152 0.75 8.63 0.22
CA MET A 152 2.01 7.89 0.08
C MET A 152 3.11 8.45 0.99
N VAL A 153 3.19 9.77 1.16
CA VAL A 153 4.11 10.44 2.09
C VAL A 153 3.83 10.04 3.54
N CYS A 154 2.56 9.97 3.95
CA CYS A 154 2.17 9.44 5.26
C CYS A 154 2.63 7.98 5.45
N LEU A 155 2.43 7.11 4.45
CA LEU A 155 2.90 5.72 4.53
C LEU A 155 4.43 5.61 4.59
N LEU A 156 5.18 6.49 3.91
CA LEU A 156 6.64 6.57 4.03
C LEU A 156 7.09 7.03 5.42
N GLN A 157 6.38 8.00 6.01
CA GLN A 157 6.60 8.45 7.38
C GLN A 157 6.35 7.31 8.38
N ALA A 158 5.25 6.58 8.21
CA ALA A 158 4.92 5.39 9.00
C ALA A 158 6.03 4.33 8.91
N ASN A 159 6.52 4.02 7.70
CA ASN A 159 7.65 3.11 7.53
C ASN A 159 8.87 3.57 8.35
N SER A 160 9.22 4.85 8.26
CA SER A 160 10.40 5.44 8.92
C SER A 160 10.31 5.44 10.46
N LEU A 161 9.09 5.59 11.01
CA LEU A 161 8.81 5.51 12.44
C LEU A 161 8.89 4.06 12.96
N LEU A 162 8.55 3.09 12.12
CA LEU A 162 8.50 1.67 12.47
C LEU A 162 9.80 0.90 12.17
N LEU A 163 10.83 1.55 11.61
CA LEU A 163 12.15 0.92 11.49
C LEU A 163 12.83 0.82 12.87
N PRO A 164 13.31 -0.37 13.30
CA PRO A 164 14.01 -0.53 14.57
C PRO A 164 15.25 0.37 14.69
N ARG A 165 15.42 1.04 15.83
CA ARG A 165 16.55 1.94 16.12
C ARG A 165 17.31 1.47 17.36
N ALA A 166 18.62 1.70 17.37
CA ALA A 166 19.47 1.49 18.55
C ALA A 166 19.40 2.74 19.45
N TYR A 167 19.21 2.55 20.75
CA TYR A 167 19.05 3.63 21.73
C TYR A 167 20.28 3.83 22.63
N GLY A 168 21.34 3.03 22.44
CA GLY A 168 22.58 3.15 23.23
C GLY A 168 22.47 2.67 24.68
N ASP A 169 21.36 2.02 25.04
CA ASP A 169 21.03 1.53 26.38
C ASP A 169 21.41 0.06 26.60
N GLY A 170 22.23 -0.51 25.72
CA GLY A 170 22.64 -1.92 25.75
C GLY A 170 21.58 -2.91 25.25
N TYR A 171 20.33 -2.47 25.03
CA TYR A 171 19.31 -3.28 24.38
C TYR A 171 19.44 -3.18 22.85
N GLY A 172 19.15 -4.28 22.15
CA GLY A 172 19.18 -4.34 20.69
C GLY A 172 18.19 -3.37 20.01
N PRO A 173 18.29 -3.19 18.68
CA PRO A 173 17.40 -2.31 17.94
C PRO A 173 15.91 -2.63 18.16
N ARG A 174 15.09 -1.61 18.39
CA ARG A 174 13.65 -1.77 18.67
C ARG A 174 12.82 -0.58 18.16
N VAL A 175 11.51 -0.79 18.08
CA VAL A 175 10.52 0.28 17.81
C VAL A 175 9.94 0.73 19.15
N SER A 176 9.87 2.04 19.37
CA SER A 176 9.31 2.56 20.63
C SER A 176 7.78 2.42 20.65
N GLU A 177 7.19 2.38 21.85
CA GLU A 177 5.73 2.39 21.99
C GLU A 177 5.11 3.68 21.45
N GLU A 178 5.75 4.82 21.70
CA GLU A 178 5.35 6.13 21.19
C GLU A 178 5.32 6.16 19.66
N SER A 179 6.35 5.63 19.00
CA SER A 179 6.40 5.53 17.54
C SER A 179 5.27 4.65 17.00
N ARG A 180 4.94 3.54 17.68
CA ARG A 180 3.79 2.69 17.29
C ARG A 180 2.46 3.43 17.43
N ARG A 181 2.25 4.16 18.53
CA ARG A 181 1.03 4.96 18.76
C ARG A 181 0.90 6.07 17.72
N ALA A 182 1.94 6.87 17.52
CA ALA A 182 1.95 7.95 16.54
C ALA A 182 1.71 7.46 15.11
N THR A 183 2.15 6.24 14.79
CA THR A 183 1.94 5.68 13.45
C THR A 183 0.47 5.29 13.20
N VAL A 184 -0.34 5.03 14.24
CA VAL A 184 -1.78 4.81 14.07
C VAL A 184 -2.42 6.07 13.46
N ASP A 185 -2.14 7.25 14.01
CA ASP A 185 -2.67 8.53 13.51
C ASP A 185 -2.21 8.79 12.07
N VAL A 186 -0.94 8.49 11.76
CA VAL A 186 -0.41 8.62 10.40
C VAL A 186 -1.14 7.71 9.39
N PHE A 187 -1.55 6.50 9.80
CA PHE A 187 -2.36 5.62 8.94
C PHE A 187 -3.80 6.13 8.75
N LEU A 188 -4.42 6.68 9.79
CA LEU A 188 -5.75 7.30 9.67
C LEU A 188 -5.72 8.47 8.70
N LYS A 189 -4.69 9.32 8.80
CA LYS A 189 -4.45 10.45 7.89
C LYS A 189 -4.23 10.01 6.45
N ALA A 190 -3.41 8.97 6.22
CA ALA A 190 -3.21 8.40 4.89
C ALA A 190 -4.52 7.87 4.28
N SER A 191 -5.32 7.17 5.08
CA SER A 191 -6.63 6.66 4.68
C SER A 191 -7.62 7.80 4.39
N GLY A 192 -7.61 8.87 5.19
CA GLY A 192 -8.45 10.05 5.02
C GLY A 192 -8.21 10.77 3.69
N TYR A 193 -6.95 10.95 3.30
CA TYR A 193 -6.62 11.53 1.99
C TYR A 193 -7.13 10.69 0.82
N LEU A 194 -6.98 9.36 0.88
CA LEU A 194 -7.44 8.45 -0.18
C LEU A 194 -8.97 8.37 -0.23
N ASP A 195 -9.62 8.38 0.93
CA ASP A 195 -11.07 8.39 1.04
C ASP A 195 -11.67 9.71 0.49
N CYS A 196 -11.06 10.86 0.81
CA CYS A 196 -11.40 12.15 0.19
C CYS A 196 -11.23 12.11 -1.33
N ALA A 197 -10.12 11.54 -1.83
CA ALA A 197 -9.89 11.39 -3.25
C ALA A 197 -11.00 10.57 -3.94
N ILE A 198 -11.44 9.48 -3.32
CA ILE A 198 -12.51 8.62 -3.84
C ILE A 198 -13.87 9.34 -3.80
N ARG A 199 -14.20 10.01 -2.69
CA ARG A 199 -15.53 10.62 -2.49
C ARG A 199 -15.71 11.94 -3.20
N GLN A 200 -14.70 12.79 -3.25
CA GLN A 200 -14.83 14.19 -3.69
C GLN A 200 -14.20 14.47 -5.04
N VAL A 201 -13.09 13.80 -5.37
CA VAL A 201 -12.28 14.12 -6.57
C VAL A 201 -12.59 13.19 -7.73
N LEU A 202 -12.57 11.88 -7.49
CA LEU A 202 -12.78 10.89 -8.55
C LEU A 202 -14.13 11.05 -9.29
N PRO A 203 -15.26 11.41 -8.64
CA PRO A 203 -16.52 11.66 -9.35
C PRO A 203 -16.47 12.84 -10.32
N GLN A 204 -15.53 13.77 -10.15
CA GLN A 204 -15.35 14.94 -11.01
C GLN A 204 -14.66 14.61 -12.33
N ILE A 205 -13.98 13.46 -12.40
CA ILE A 205 -13.29 12.96 -13.60
C ILE A 205 -14.30 12.14 -14.43
N PRO A 206 -14.45 12.40 -15.74
CA PRO A 206 -15.39 11.65 -16.59
C PRO A 206 -15.22 10.13 -16.52
N SER A 207 -16.32 9.39 -16.56
CA SER A 207 -16.35 7.92 -16.45
C SER A 207 -15.50 7.23 -17.51
N GLU A 208 -15.41 7.82 -18.70
CA GLU A 208 -14.65 7.33 -19.85
C GLU A 208 -13.14 7.42 -19.62
N LEU A 209 -12.71 8.31 -18.71
CA LEU A 209 -11.33 8.41 -18.26
C LEU A 209 -11.03 7.42 -17.11
N ARG A 210 -12.06 7.11 -16.31
CA ARG A 210 -11.98 6.18 -15.16
C ARG A 210 -12.01 4.71 -15.56
N PHE A 211 -12.79 4.35 -16.58
CA PHE A 211 -12.94 2.99 -17.08
C PHE A 211 -12.80 2.95 -18.60
N SER A 212 -11.87 2.14 -19.11
CA SER A 212 -11.91 1.70 -20.50
C SER A 212 -13.10 0.74 -20.64
N THR A 213 -14.16 1.18 -21.33
CA THR A 213 -15.38 0.39 -21.58
C THR A 213 -15.07 -1.02 -22.07
N LEU A 214 -15.39 -2.03 -21.26
CA LEU A 214 -15.72 -3.36 -21.77
C LEU A 214 -17.08 -3.23 -22.45
N LYS A 215 -17.15 -3.49 -23.77
CA LYS A 215 -18.42 -4.01 -24.32
C LYS A 215 -18.68 -5.33 -23.59
N PRO A 216 -19.88 -5.56 -23.02
CA PRO A 216 -20.16 -6.85 -22.39
C PRO A 216 -20.20 -7.94 -23.47
N PRO A 217 -19.48 -9.07 -23.33
CA PRO A 217 -19.84 -10.25 -24.09
C PRO A 217 -21.19 -10.73 -23.54
N HIS A 218 -22.14 -10.92 -24.45
CA HIS A 218 -23.39 -11.59 -24.18
C HIS A 218 -23.15 -12.93 -23.46
N GLU A 219 -23.97 -13.19 -22.45
CA GLU A 219 -24.37 -14.50 -21.92
C GLU A 219 -23.30 -15.60 -21.91
N ILE A 220 -22.64 -15.81 -20.76
CA ILE A 220 -22.23 -17.16 -20.37
C ILE A 220 -22.59 -17.36 -18.89
N THR A 221 -23.49 -18.32 -18.69
CA THR A 221 -24.01 -18.83 -17.43
C THR A 221 -22.94 -19.55 -16.60
N SER A 222 -23.12 -19.44 -15.28
CA SER A 222 -22.50 -20.17 -14.15
C SER A 222 -21.33 -21.13 -14.45
N ILE A 223 -20.13 -20.81 -13.96
CA ILE A 223 -19.17 -21.83 -13.51
C ILE A 223 -18.52 -21.38 -12.19
N SER A 224 -18.56 -22.29 -11.22
CA SER A 224 -18.05 -22.17 -9.85
C SER A 224 -16.54 -21.85 -9.77
N PHE A 225 -16.20 -20.92 -8.88
CA PHE A 225 -14.84 -20.47 -8.51
C PHE A 225 -13.89 -21.60 -8.01
N SER A 226 -14.39 -22.82 -7.75
CA SER A 226 -13.61 -23.90 -7.14
C SER A 226 -12.60 -24.59 -8.06
N THR A 227 -12.64 -24.37 -9.37
CA THR A 227 -11.83 -25.16 -10.33
C THR A 227 -10.61 -24.42 -10.86
N PHE A 228 -10.48 -23.10 -10.66
CA PHE A 228 -9.40 -22.32 -11.28
C PHE A 228 -8.05 -22.40 -10.53
N LEU A 229 -8.03 -22.72 -9.24
CA LEU A 229 -6.77 -22.81 -8.47
C LEU A 229 -6.00 -24.14 -8.60
N LYS A 230 -6.52 -25.13 -9.35
CA LYS A 230 -5.90 -26.48 -9.42
C LYS A 230 -5.05 -26.76 -10.66
N CYS A 231 -4.86 -25.82 -11.58
CA CYS A 231 -4.10 -26.06 -12.79
C CYS A 231 -3.08 -24.96 -13.08
N HIS A 232 -1.92 -24.95 -12.39
CA HIS A 232 -0.71 -24.29 -12.90
C HIS A 232 0.57 -24.84 -12.24
N PHE A 233 0.85 -26.13 -12.46
CA PHE A 233 2.22 -26.68 -12.42
C PHE A 233 2.34 -27.80 -13.44
N LYS A 234 2.50 -27.45 -14.72
CA LYS A 234 3.28 -28.26 -15.67
C LYS A 234 3.66 -27.45 -16.92
N THR A 235 4.94 -27.52 -17.23
CA THR A 235 5.65 -26.97 -18.38
C THR A 235 5.33 -27.71 -19.68
N SER A 236 5.15 -26.99 -20.79
CA SER A 236 5.77 -27.33 -22.10
C SER A 236 5.49 -26.25 -23.16
N LYS A 237 6.55 -25.88 -23.89
CA LYS A 237 6.59 -25.03 -25.08
C LYS A 237 5.67 -25.54 -26.21
N LEU A 238 4.99 -24.64 -26.92
CA LEU A 238 5.07 -24.50 -28.39
C LEU A 238 4.54 -23.12 -28.83
N GLU A 239 5.06 -22.68 -29.96
CA GLU A 239 5.28 -21.31 -30.42
C GLU A 239 4.08 -20.60 -31.09
N THR A 240 4.17 -19.26 -31.02
CA THR A 240 3.75 -18.25 -32.01
C THR A 240 2.43 -18.43 -32.75
N SER A 241 1.44 -17.60 -32.39
CA SER A 241 0.66 -16.87 -33.40
C SER A 241 0.01 -15.62 -32.79
N THR A 242 0.44 -14.46 -33.30
CA THR A 242 -0.25 -13.16 -33.27
C THR A 242 -0.80 -12.69 -31.92
N GLU A 243 0.09 -12.03 -31.18
CA GLU A 243 -0.19 -11.09 -30.11
C GLU A 243 -0.98 -9.88 -30.65
N THR A 244 -2.28 -10.03 -30.84
CA THR A 244 -3.19 -8.89 -30.96
C THR A 244 -3.56 -8.46 -29.55
N ALA A 245 -2.63 -7.80 -28.87
CA ALA A 245 -2.89 -7.13 -27.62
C ALA A 245 -3.99 -6.09 -27.85
N LEU A 246 -5.23 -6.41 -27.45
CA LEU A 246 -6.28 -5.44 -27.19
C LEU A 246 -5.73 -4.47 -26.14
N ASN A 247 -5.16 -3.35 -26.60
CA ASN A 247 -4.74 -2.23 -25.78
C ASN A 247 -5.98 -1.60 -25.15
N PHE A 248 -6.44 -2.14 -24.03
CA PHE A 248 -7.34 -1.45 -23.11
C PHE A 248 -6.58 -0.28 -22.49
N ARG A 249 -6.53 0.86 -23.19
CA ARG A 249 -6.01 2.10 -22.60
C ARG A 249 -7.04 2.60 -21.58
N ARG A 250 -6.82 2.27 -20.31
CA ARG A 250 -7.28 3.12 -19.21
C ARG A 250 -6.65 4.51 -19.40
N GLN A 251 -7.41 5.57 -19.17
CA GLN A 251 -6.84 6.93 -19.26
C GLN A 251 -6.22 7.35 -17.93
N LEU A 252 -6.80 6.95 -16.80
CA LEU A 252 -6.12 7.04 -15.51
C LEU A 252 -5.04 5.96 -15.36
N PRO A 253 -3.89 6.30 -14.78
CA PRO A 253 -2.84 5.34 -14.44
C PRO A 253 -3.31 4.30 -13.42
N VAL A 254 -2.62 3.16 -13.38
CA VAL A 254 -3.06 1.99 -12.59
C VAL A 254 -3.24 2.30 -11.11
N ASP A 255 -2.33 3.05 -10.50
CA ASP A 255 -2.32 3.44 -9.08
C ASP A 255 -3.49 4.37 -8.71
N LEU A 256 -4.01 5.15 -9.67
CA LEU A 256 -5.17 6.03 -9.46
C LEU A 256 -6.51 5.37 -9.80
N ALA A 257 -6.51 4.09 -10.17
CA ALA A 257 -7.76 3.35 -10.32
C ALA A 257 -8.49 3.29 -8.98
N GLU A 258 -9.83 3.45 -9.00
CA GLU A 258 -10.67 3.49 -7.80
C GLU A 258 -10.40 2.31 -6.85
N GLY A 259 -10.28 1.11 -7.42
CA GLY A 259 -9.98 -0.11 -6.67
C GLY A 259 -8.63 -0.06 -5.94
N ASN A 260 -7.60 0.53 -6.56
CA ASN A 260 -6.29 0.70 -5.95
C ASN A 260 -6.30 1.77 -4.85
N LEU A 261 -7.00 2.89 -5.06
CA LEU A 261 -7.19 3.90 -4.01
C LEU A 261 -7.91 3.29 -2.78
N LYS A 262 -8.97 2.50 -3.01
CA LYS A 262 -9.70 1.77 -1.97
C LYS A 262 -8.79 0.76 -1.25
N ALA A 263 -8.03 -0.02 -2.01
CA ALA A 263 -7.09 -1.00 -1.47
C ALA A 263 -6.02 -0.33 -0.59
N LEU A 264 -5.46 0.80 -1.01
CA LEU A 264 -4.46 1.54 -0.23
C LEU A 264 -5.03 2.18 1.03
N SER A 265 -6.26 2.70 0.96
CA SER A 265 -6.95 3.26 2.13
C SER A 265 -7.17 2.18 3.20
N MET A 266 -7.66 1.01 2.79
CA MET A 266 -7.87 -0.11 3.71
C MET A 266 -6.57 -0.77 4.17
N GLN A 267 -5.53 -0.75 3.35
CA GLN A 267 -4.19 -1.18 3.74
C GLN A 267 -3.69 -0.35 4.93
N ALA A 268 -3.83 0.98 4.87
CA ALA A 268 -3.43 1.86 5.97
C ALA A 268 -4.18 1.51 7.27
N LEU A 269 -5.51 1.36 7.19
CA LEU A 269 -6.34 0.98 8.36
C LEU A 269 -5.96 -0.41 8.91
N GLY A 270 -5.75 -1.40 8.03
CA GLY A 270 -5.32 -2.75 8.43
C GLY A 270 -3.96 -2.77 9.13
N GLN A 271 -3.04 -1.90 8.73
CA GLN A 271 -1.76 -1.71 9.43
C GLN A 271 -1.91 -0.93 10.75
N GLY A 272 -2.86 0.02 10.82
CA GLY A 272 -3.24 0.68 12.07
C GLY A 272 -3.73 -0.32 13.12
N VAL A 273 -4.59 -1.26 12.72
CA VAL A 273 -5.06 -2.33 13.63
C VAL A 273 -3.92 -3.28 14.02
N ASP A 274 -2.98 -3.60 13.11
CA ASP A 274 -1.78 -4.37 13.45
C ASP A 274 -0.97 -3.69 14.57
N MET A 275 -0.82 -2.35 14.51
CA MET A 275 -0.16 -1.59 15.57
C MET A 275 -0.94 -1.65 16.89
N GLN A 276 -2.27 -1.51 16.85
CA GLN A 276 -3.12 -1.64 18.03
C GLN A 276 -3.04 -3.05 18.65
N LEU A 277 -3.00 -4.11 17.82
CA LEU A 277 -2.83 -5.48 18.29
C LEU A 277 -1.47 -5.67 18.96
N GLY A 278 -0.39 -5.15 18.36
CA GLY A 278 0.94 -5.16 18.96
C GLY A 278 0.99 -4.48 20.32
N LEU A 279 0.32 -3.33 20.47
CA LEU A 279 0.19 -2.62 21.76
C LEU A 279 -0.65 -3.41 22.78
N ALA A 280 -1.74 -4.05 22.33
CA ALA A 280 -2.56 -4.91 23.17
C ALA A 280 -1.80 -6.15 23.63
N ILE A 281 -0.95 -6.74 22.79
CA ILE A 281 -0.11 -7.89 23.15
C ILE A 281 0.83 -7.54 24.31
N ASP A 282 1.47 -6.37 24.26
CA ASP A 282 2.41 -5.90 25.28
C ASP A 282 1.72 -5.44 26.58
N SER A 283 0.41 -5.17 26.52
CA SER A 283 -0.36 -4.68 27.67
C SER A 283 -0.88 -5.84 28.54
N PRO A 284 -0.54 -5.88 29.84
CA PRO A 284 -1.09 -6.89 30.76
C PRO A 284 -2.59 -6.70 31.01
N LYS A 285 -3.15 -5.54 30.65
CA LYS A 285 -4.58 -5.22 30.83
C LYS A 285 -5.44 -5.74 29.67
N ALA A 286 -4.86 -6.07 28.53
CA ALA A 286 -5.60 -6.49 27.36
C ALA A 286 -5.94 -7.99 27.42
N THR A 287 -7.23 -8.31 27.42
CA THR A 287 -7.72 -9.70 27.44
C THR A 287 -7.49 -10.39 26.10
N LEU A 288 -7.55 -11.73 26.09
CA LEU A 288 -7.54 -12.51 24.85
C LEU A 288 -8.67 -12.10 23.90
N ALA A 289 -9.84 -11.75 24.43
CA ALA A 289 -10.98 -11.30 23.63
C ALA A 289 -10.66 -10.01 22.85
N VAL A 290 -9.96 -9.06 23.46
CA VAL A 290 -9.49 -7.83 22.78
C VAL A 290 -8.50 -8.16 21.68
N LYS A 291 -7.52 -9.04 21.95
CA LYS A 291 -6.50 -9.46 20.97
C LYS A 291 -7.13 -10.21 19.79
N ARG A 292 -8.07 -11.12 20.05
CA ARG A 292 -8.85 -11.82 19.01
C ARG A 292 -9.64 -10.84 18.17
N ARG A 293 -10.36 -9.90 18.79
CA ARG A 293 -11.14 -8.89 18.07
C ARG A 293 -10.26 -8.11 17.08
N LEU A 294 -9.15 -7.54 17.55
CA LEU A 294 -8.22 -6.79 16.70
C LEU A 294 -7.65 -7.65 15.57
N ALA A 295 -7.28 -8.90 15.86
CA ALA A 295 -6.78 -9.82 14.83
C ALA A 295 -7.86 -10.16 13.77
N CYS A 296 -9.12 -10.35 14.18
CA CYS A 296 -10.24 -10.55 13.26
C CYS A 296 -10.54 -9.29 12.43
N GLU A 297 -10.45 -8.11 13.01
CA GLU A 297 -10.56 -6.84 12.28
C GLU A 297 -9.45 -6.73 11.21
N MET A 298 -8.19 -7.10 11.53
CA MET A 298 -7.11 -7.16 10.53
C MET A 298 -7.48 -8.07 9.36
N VAL A 299 -8.00 -9.29 9.63
CA VAL A 299 -8.43 -10.23 8.57
C VAL A 299 -9.46 -9.58 7.65
N LYS A 300 -10.43 -8.84 8.21
CA LYS A 300 -11.46 -8.14 7.44
C LYS A 300 -10.87 -7.04 6.55
N TYR A 301 -10.01 -6.16 7.09
CA TYR A 301 -9.37 -5.13 6.26
C TYR A 301 -8.59 -5.74 5.11
N TRP A 302 -7.71 -6.71 5.38
CA TRP A 302 -6.89 -7.32 4.34
C TRP A 302 -7.69 -8.12 3.31
N HIS A 303 -8.82 -8.70 3.71
CA HIS A 303 -9.77 -9.29 2.77
C HIS A 303 -10.36 -8.22 1.83
N GLN A 304 -10.84 -7.09 2.37
CA GLN A 304 -11.38 -6.01 1.55
C GLN A 304 -10.32 -5.37 0.65
N VAL A 305 -9.07 -5.27 1.10
CA VAL A 305 -7.92 -4.86 0.25
C VAL A 305 -7.81 -5.79 -0.96
N GLN A 306 -7.81 -7.10 -0.73
CA GLN A 306 -7.71 -8.09 -1.82
C GLN A 306 -8.86 -7.98 -2.82
N GLU A 307 -10.10 -7.80 -2.36
CA GLU A 307 -11.28 -7.64 -3.22
C GLU A 307 -11.28 -6.32 -4.01
N SER A 308 -10.57 -5.31 -3.53
CA SER A 308 -10.54 -3.98 -4.17
C SER A 308 -9.51 -3.86 -5.28
N ILE A 309 -8.42 -4.64 -5.23
CA ILE A 309 -7.37 -4.57 -6.25
C ILE A 309 -7.95 -5.12 -7.57
N PRO A 310 -7.98 -4.32 -8.65
CA PRO A 310 -8.58 -4.73 -9.91
C PRO A 310 -7.82 -5.92 -10.50
N GLU A 311 -8.57 -6.87 -11.08
CA GLU A 311 -8.01 -7.98 -11.87
C GLU A 311 -7.42 -7.45 -13.19
N LEU A 312 -6.20 -6.93 -13.10
CA LEU A 312 -5.41 -6.49 -14.24
C LEU A 312 -4.25 -7.44 -14.52
N PRO A 313 -3.75 -7.49 -15.76
CA PRO A 313 -2.45 -8.08 -16.04
C PRO A 313 -1.41 -7.34 -15.21
N VAL A 314 -1.01 -7.95 -14.10
CA VAL A 314 -0.10 -7.35 -13.14
C VAL A 314 1.20 -7.06 -13.87
N SER A 315 1.60 -5.78 -13.93
CA SER A 315 2.92 -5.42 -14.41
C SER A 315 3.96 -6.06 -13.48
N GLU A 316 4.96 -6.74 -14.06
CA GLU A 316 6.15 -7.12 -13.29
C GLU A 316 6.73 -5.86 -12.61
N GLY A 317 7.21 -5.99 -11.37
CA GLY A 317 7.69 -4.85 -10.56
C GLY A 317 6.74 -4.51 -9.40
N TRP A 318 6.39 -3.23 -9.26
CA TRP A 318 5.69 -2.70 -8.09
C TRP A 318 4.29 -3.29 -7.86
N GLY A 319 3.48 -3.47 -8.92
CA GLY A 319 2.14 -4.06 -8.78
C GLY A 319 2.17 -5.50 -8.26
N LYS A 320 3.07 -6.33 -8.80
CA LYS A 320 3.30 -7.70 -8.30
C LYS A 320 3.80 -7.71 -6.86
N LYS A 321 4.67 -6.76 -6.52
CA LYS A 321 5.18 -6.60 -5.16
C LYS A 321 4.06 -6.18 -4.19
N HIS A 322 3.12 -5.33 -4.60
CA HIS A 322 1.94 -4.96 -3.80
C HIS A 322 1.07 -6.16 -3.50
N LEU A 323 0.72 -6.97 -4.50
CA LEU A 323 -0.06 -8.19 -4.30
C LEU A 323 0.60 -9.17 -3.32
N LEU A 324 1.92 -9.32 -3.39
CA LEU A 324 2.67 -10.16 -2.44
C LEU A 324 2.65 -9.59 -1.03
N PHE A 325 2.70 -8.26 -0.88
CA PHE A 325 2.56 -7.60 0.43
C PHE A 325 1.18 -7.82 1.03
N VAL A 326 0.12 -7.62 0.25
CA VAL A 326 -1.28 -7.86 0.65
C VAL A 326 -1.46 -9.32 1.04
N LYS A 327 -0.97 -10.26 0.20
CA LYS A 327 -1.01 -11.68 0.52
C LYS A 327 -0.32 -11.98 1.85
N TRP A 328 0.91 -11.50 2.04
CA TRP A 328 1.68 -11.71 3.27
C TRP A 328 0.90 -11.20 4.49
N LYS A 329 0.44 -9.96 4.46
CA LYS A 329 -0.26 -9.36 5.60
C LYS A 329 -1.63 -9.99 5.86
N TYR A 330 -2.33 -10.43 4.83
CA TYR A 330 -3.58 -11.15 5.00
C TYR A 330 -3.40 -12.50 5.71
N VAL A 331 -2.43 -13.30 5.30
CA VAL A 331 -2.18 -14.60 5.95
C VAL A 331 -1.57 -14.44 7.35
N GLU A 332 -0.78 -13.39 7.59
CA GLU A 332 -0.30 -13.02 8.92
C GLU A 332 -1.47 -12.67 9.87
N ALA A 333 -2.44 -11.88 9.39
CA ALA A 333 -3.66 -11.56 10.13
C ALA A 333 -4.49 -12.82 10.43
N LYS A 334 -4.64 -13.74 9.47
CA LYS A 334 -5.32 -15.03 9.69
C LYS A 334 -4.61 -15.85 10.77
N SER A 335 -3.29 -15.93 10.73
CA SER A 335 -2.50 -16.62 11.75
C SER A 335 -2.78 -16.05 13.15
N ALA A 336 -2.77 -14.72 13.30
CA ALA A 336 -3.10 -14.04 14.56
C ALA A 336 -4.52 -14.34 15.03
N ALA A 337 -5.51 -14.23 14.14
CA ALA A 337 -6.92 -14.40 14.47
C ALA A 337 -7.22 -15.82 14.95
N TYR A 338 -6.72 -16.82 14.22
CA TYR A 338 -6.85 -18.22 14.59
C TYR A 338 -6.10 -18.58 15.87
N TYR A 339 -4.93 -17.99 16.11
CA TYR A 339 -4.18 -18.20 17.35
C TYR A 339 -4.99 -17.74 18.58
N PHE A 340 -5.41 -16.47 18.60
CA PHE A 340 -6.17 -15.95 19.74
C PHE A 340 -7.56 -16.58 19.86
N HIS A 341 -8.18 -16.99 18.75
CA HIS A 341 -9.43 -17.73 18.76
C HIS A 341 -9.24 -19.13 19.36
N GLY A 342 -8.19 -19.85 18.96
CA GLY A 342 -7.84 -21.16 19.52
C GLY A 342 -7.56 -21.09 21.02
N LEU A 343 -6.82 -20.08 21.48
CA LEU A 343 -6.59 -19.88 22.91
C LEU A 343 -7.87 -19.69 23.72
N ILE A 344 -8.85 -18.94 23.21
CA ILE A 344 -10.14 -18.74 23.89
C ILE A 344 -10.99 -20.01 23.87
N LEU A 345 -10.97 -20.76 22.76
CA LEU A 345 -11.71 -22.03 22.67
C LEU A 345 -11.15 -23.08 23.64
N ASP A 346 -9.84 -23.06 23.87
CA ASP A 346 -9.14 -23.94 24.81
C ASP A 346 -9.51 -23.68 26.28
N GLU A 347 -10.01 -22.48 26.60
CA GLU A 347 -10.57 -22.15 27.93
C GLU A 347 -11.98 -22.73 28.14
N GLY A 348 -12.62 -23.28 27.08
CA GLY A 348 -13.94 -23.90 27.18
C GLY A 348 -13.87 -25.29 27.82
N ASN A 349 -14.95 -25.73 28.49
CA ASN A 349 -14.99 -26.99 29.25
C ASN A 349 -15.56 -28.19 28.45
N SER A 350 -15.73 -28.09 27.14
CA SER A 350 -16.36 -29.14 26.32
C SER A 350 -15.39 -29.81 25.37
N GLU A 351 -15.54 -31.11 25.12
CA GLU A 351 -14.72 -31.84 24.13
C GLU A 351 -14.81 -31.18 22.74
N LYS A 352 -16.01 -30.70 22.36
CA LYS A 352 -16.21 -29.94 21.12
C LYS A 352 -15.38 -28.65 21.09
N SER A 353 -15.31 -27.89 22.18
CA SER A 353 -14.49 -26.67 22.24
C SER A 353 -13.00 -26.97 22.15
N HIS A 354 -12.53 -28.06 22.76
CA HIS A 354 -11.13 -28.48 22.63
C HIS A 354 -10.78 -28.97 21.22
N GLY A 355 -11.68 -29.70 20.55
CA GLY A 355 -11.51 -30.08 19.15
C GLY A 355 -11.44 -28.85 18.22
N MET A 356 -12.30 -27.85 18.43
CA MET A 356 -12.23 -26.57 17.70
C MET A 356 -10.94 -25.80 18.02
N ALA A 357 -10.47 -25.83 19.27
CA ALA A 357 -9.22 -25.19 19.68
C ALA A 357 -8.01 -25.79 18.95
N ILE A 358 -7.93 -27.12 18.87
CA ILE A 358 -6.88 -27.82 18.10
C ILE A 358 -6.90 -27.36 16.64
N ALA A 359 -8.06 -27.45 15.98
CA ALA A 359 -8.18 -27.07 14.57
C ALA A 359 -7.81 -25.59 14.31
N ALA A 360 -8.18 -24.68 15.22
CA ALA A 360 -7.78 -23.27 15.14
C ALA A 360 -6.27 -23.08 15.30
N LEU A 361 -5.65 -23.75 16.26
CA LEU A 361 -4.20 -23.63 16.51
C LEU A 361 -3.37 -24.25 15.38
N GLU A 362 -3.81 -25.37 14.81
CA GLU A 362 -3.18 -25.98 13.62
C GLU A 362 -3.26 -25.05 12.41
N ALA A 363 -4.45 -24.47 12.13
CA ALA A 363 -4.62 -23.51 11.05
C ALA A 363 -3.76 -22.25 11.26
N SER A 364 -3.66 -21.76 12.50
CA SER A 364 -2.79 -20.63 12.83
C SER A 364 -1.32 -20.91 12.48
N GLU A 365 -0.82 -22.11 12.79
CA GLU A 365 0.54 -22.53 12.47
C GLU A 365 0.77 -22.63 10.96
N GLU A 366 -0.21 -23.17 10.22
CA GLU A 366 -0.15 -23.24 8.75
C GLU A 366 -0.11 -21.85 8.12
N PHE A 367 -0.98 -20.94 8.56
CA PHE A 367 -0.97 -19.54 8.09
C PHE A 367 0.33 -18.82 8.47
N LEU A 368 0.94 -19.14 9.61
CA LEU A 368 2.25 -18.58 9.97
C LEU A 368 3.35 -19.05 9.01
N LYS A 369 3.33 -20.33 8.62
CA LYS A 369 4.25 -20.89 7.61
C LYS A 369 4.02 -20.26 6.24
N GLU A 370 2.77 -20.01 5.86
CA GLU A 370 2.45 -19.29 4.62
C GLU A 370 2.90 -17.83 4.67
N SER A 371 2.68 -17.14 5.80
CA SER A 371 3.14 -15.75 6.02
C SER A 371 4.64 -15.61 5.79
N LYS A 372 5.45 -16.50 6.37
CA LYS A 372 6.91 -16.51 6.16
C LYS A 372 7.29 -16.69 4.68
N ARG A 373 6.59 -17.58 3.96
CA ARG A 373 6.82 -17.81 2.52
C ARG A 373 6.43 -16.58 1.69
N ALA A 374 5.28 -15.97 1.98
CA ALA A 374 4.79 -14.78 1.30
C ALA A 374 5.71 -13.57 1.55
N SER A 375 6.19 -13.38 2.78
CA SER A 375 7.17 -12.36 3.13
C SER A 375 8.49 -12.55 2.37
N ALA A 376 9.01 -13.78 2.29
CA ALA A 376 10.21 -14.07 1.52
C ALA A 376 10.03 -13.77 0.02
N ALA A 377 8.89 -14.15 -0.55
CA ALA A 377 8.56 -13.84 -1.95
C ALA A 377 8.45 -12.33 -2.20
N PHE A 378 7.80 -11.59 -1.29
CA PHE A 378 7.72 -10.13 -1.34
C PHE A 378 9.10 -9.47 -1.36
N HIS A 379 9.99 -9.88 -0.44
CA HIS A 379 11.32 -9.30 -0.32
C HIS A 379 12.24 -9.65 -1.51
N ALA A 380 12.10 -10.85 -2.08
CA ALA A 380 12.83 -11.29 -3.27
C ALA A 380 12.34 -10.65 -4.58
N THR A 381 11.09 -10.21 -4.65
CA THR A 381 10.51 -9.61 -5.86
C THR A 381 11.06 -8.20 -6.09
N PRO A 382 11.57 -7.89 -7.30
CA PRO A 382 12.01 -6.55 -7.65
C PRO A 382 10.90 -5.48 -7.53
N PRO A 383 11.23 -4.28 -7.04
CA PRO A 383 12.52 -3.91 -6.47
C PRO A 383 12.78 -4.65 -5.15
N THR A 384 13.97 -5.23 -4.97
CA THR A 384 14.24 -6.10 -3.81
C THR A 384 14.17 -5.33 -2.49
N SER A 385 13.72 -5.94 -1.41
CA SER A 385 13.67 -5.30 -0.09
C SER A 385 14.26 -6.22 0.98
N ARG A 386 14.56 -5.66 2.14
CA ARG A 386 15.04 -6.39 3.32
C ARG A 386 13.93 -6.47 4.36
N SER A 387 13.91 -7.59 5.06
CA SER A 387 13.03 -7.80 6.19
C SER A 387 13.68 -7.21 7.44
N PRO A 388 13.07 -6.22 8.11
CA PRO A 388 13.58 -5.71 9.38
C PRO A 388 13.42 -6.76 10.49
N THR A 389 14.11 -6.56 11.61
CA THR A 389 13.92 -7.39 12.81
C THR A 389 12.45 -7.36 13.23
N PRO A 390 11.78 -8.53 13.39
CA PRO A 390 10.38 -8.57 13.79
C PRO A 390 10.14 -7.87 15.13
N PHE A 391 9.01 -7.17 15.22
CA PHE A 391 8.51 -6.55 16.46
C PHE A 391 6.99 -6.71 16.56
N GLY A 392 6.40 -6.30 17.69
CA GLY A 392 4.96 -6.28 17.91
C GLY A 392 4.30 -7.64 17.62
N THR A 393 3.19 -7.61 16.87
CA THR A 393 2.41 -8.79 16.48
C THR A 393 3.28 -9.86 15.85
N ALA A 394 4.03 -9.54 14.79
CA ALA A 394 4.82 -10.52 14.04
C ALA A 394 5.84 -11.24 14.94
N LYS A 395 6.57 -10.51 15.79
CA LYS A 395 7.51 -11.10 16.75
C LYS A 395 6.80 -12.05 17.70
N TYR A 396 5.69 -11.61 18.29
CA TYR A 396 4.92 -12.41 19.23
C TYR A 396 4.44 -13.72 18.58
N LEU A 397 3.88 -13.66 17.37
CA LEU A 397 3.42 -14.84 16.63
C LEU A 397 4.58 -15.81 16.35
N PHE A 398 5.74 -15.31 15.90
CA PHE A 398 6.91 -16.15 15.64
C PHE A 398 7.46 -16.83 16.89
N ASP A 399 7.42 -16.16 18.04
CA ASP A 399 7.93 -16.69 19.29
C ASP A 399 6.96 -17.67 19.97
N LYS A 400 5.65 -17.40 19.86
CA LYS A 400 4.61 -18.07 20.65
C LYS A 400 3.94 -19.23 19.93
N ILE A 401 3.51 -19.06 18.68
CA ILE A 401 2.74 -20.10 17.97
C ILE A 401 3.52 -21.43 17.90
N PRO A 402 4.80 -21.48 17.49
CA PRO A 402 5.51 -22.76 17.38
C PRO A 402 5.63 -23.53 18.69
N LYS A 403 5.65 -22.82 19.83
CA LYS A 403 5.81 -23.41 21.16
C LYS A 403 4.46 -23.82 21.75
N GLU A 404 3.48 -22.93 21.67
CA GLU A 404 2.20 -23.08 22.37
C GLU A 404 1.19 -23.87 21.54
N ALA A 405 1.14 -23.69 20.20
CA ALA A 405 0.23 -24.46 19.35
C ALA A 405 0.60 -25.95 19.38
N SER A 406 1.87 -26.28 19.13
CA SER A 406 2.35 -27.67 19.17
C SER A 406 2.15 -28.33 20.54
N SER A 407 2.42 -27.62 21.64
CA SER A 407 2.25 -28.16 22.98
C SER A 407 0.77 -28.39 23.34
N LYS A 408 -0.11 -27.44 23.04
CA LYS A 408 -1.54 -27.54 23.36
C LYS A 408 -2.24 -28.57 22.49
N VAL A 409 -1.89 -28.65 21.21
CA VAL A 409 -2.39 -29.68 20.30
C VAL A 409 -2.02 -31.07 20.81
N ARG A 410 -0.77 -31.30 21.21
CA ARG A 410 -0.34 -32.59 21.78
C ARG A 410 -1.09 -32.93 23.07
N ILE A 411 -1.18 -32.00 24.02
CA ILE A 411 -1.88 -32.22 25.30
C ILE A 411 -3.35 -32.57 25.06
N ASN A 412 -4.04 -31.84 24.18
CA ASN A 412 -5.45 -32.10 23.92
C ASN A 412 -5.66 -33.40 23.11
N GLN A 413 -4.74 -33.77 22.21
CA GLN A 413 -4.78 -35.05 21.51
C GLN A 413 -4.57 -36.25 22.45
N ASP A 414 -3.77 -36.08 23.51
CA ASP A 414 -3.51 -37.13 24.50
C ASP A 414 -4.68 -37.27 25.51
N LEU A 415 -5.40 -36.18 25.79
CA LEU A 415 -6.50 -36.13 26.78
C LEU A 415 -7.89 -36.41 26.20
N TYR A 416 -8.14 -36.05 24.94
CA TYR A 416 -9.44 -36.20 24.29
C TYR A 416 -9.34 -37.19 23.13
N THR A 417 -10.31 -38.11 23.03
CA THR A 417 -10.31 -39.17 22.02
C THR A 417 -10.25 -38.61 20.61
N PRO A 418 -9.40 -39.17 19.72
CA PRO A 418 -9.12 -38.57 18.43
C PRO A 418 -10.21 -38.97 17.43
N GLU A 419 -11.36 -38.32 17.47
CA GLU A 419 -11.96 -37.99 16.18
C GLU A 419 -11.02 -36.97 15.55
N ARG A 420 -10.14 -37.45 14.65
CA ARG A 420 -9.36 -36.58 13.76
C ARG A 420 -10.36 -35.72 13.00
N VAL A 421 -10.72 -34.57 13.56
CA VAL A 421 -11.37 -33.51 12.82
C VAL A 421 -10.27 -32.94 11.92
N ILE A 422 -9.96 -33.66 10.84
CA ILE A 422 -9.45 -33.05 9.60
C ILE A 422 -10.63 -32.25 9.06
N GLY A 423 -10.93 -31.16 9.75
CA GLY A 423 -12.04 -30.28 9.47
C GLY A 423 -11.50 -28.95 9.00
N ALA A 424 -12.27 -28.25 8.18
CA ALA A 424 -12.01 -26.86 7.91
C ALA A 424 -11.85 -26.10 9.25
N PRO A 425 -10.95 -25.10 9.31
CA PRO A 425 -10.76 -24.33 10.53
C PRO A 425 -12.10 -23.73 10.98
N PRO A 426 -12.32 -23.59 12.31
CA PRO A 426 -13.58 -23.08 12.83
C PRO A 426 -13.84 -21.66 12.31
N PRO A 427 -15.12 -21.26 12.11
CA PRO A 427 -15.42 -19.91 11.63
C PRO A 427 -14.91 -18.87 12.61
N LEU A 428 -14.17 -17.88 12.11
CA LEU A 428 -13.75 -16.75 12.92
C LEU A 428 -14.96 -15.87 13.30
N PRO A 429 -15.01 -15.32 14.52
CA PRO A 429 -16.06 -14.38 14.90
C PRO A 429 -16.03 -13.11 14.05
N ASP A 430 -17.23 -12.58 13.78
CA ASP A 430 -17.41 -11.38 12.99
C ASP A 430 -17.49 -10.13 13.90
N PHE A 431 -16.57 -9.18 13.73
CA PHE A 431 -16.52 -7.94 14.51
C PHE A 431 -16.61 -6.70 13.62
N SER A 432 -17.31 -5.66 14.06
CA SER A 432 -17.30 -4.37 13.36
C SER A 432 -15.90 -3.75 13.35
N LEU A 433 -15.54 -3.13 12.23
CA LEU A 433 -14.28 -2.41 12.07
C LEU A 433 -14.29 -1.14 12.92
N ALA A 434 -13.29 -0.98 13.80
CA ALA A 434 -13.22 0.14 14.71
C ALA A 434 -12.51 1.37 14.12
N LEU A 435 -11.54 1.17 13.21
CA LEU A 435 -10.84 2.28 12.56
C LEU A 435 -11.59 2.72 11.30
N THR A 436 -11.78 4.02 11.16
CA THR A 436 -12.29 4.65 9.94
C THR A 436 -11.24 5.61 9.41
N PRO A 437 -11.29 5.97 8.12
CA PRO A 437 -10.47 7.07 7.61
C PRO A 437 -10.60 8.31 8.49
N GLU A 438 -9.52 9.09 8.64
CA GLU A 438 -9.62 10.41 9.26
C GLU A 438 -10.52 11.31 8.40
N ASP A 439 -11.41 12.06 9.06
CA ASP A 439 -12.29 13.00 8.37
C ASP A 439 -11.43 14.09 7.71
N TYR A 440 -11.35 14.05 6.38
CA TYR A 440 -10.64 15.02 5.57
C TYR A 440 -11.51 15.49 4.41
N ASP A 441 -11.63 16.81 4.30
CA ASP A 441 -12.28 17.51 3.19
C ASP A 441 -11.27 18.35 2.43
N LEU A 442 -11.57 18.61 1.15
CA LEU A 442 -10.75 19.53 0.37
C LEU A 442 -10.70 20.90 1.05
N PRO A 443 -9.51 21.53 1.15
CA PRO A 443 -9.39 22.81 1.82
C PRO A 443 -10.16 23.90 1.06
N PRO A 444 -10.54 25.01 1.74
CA PRO A 444 -11.13 26.15 1.06
C PRO A 444 -10.16 26.70 0.01
N LEU A 445 -10.72 27.38 -1.00
CA LEU A 445 -9.92 28.06 -2.02
C LEU A 445 -8.99 29.09 -1.38
N ASP A 446 -7.78 29.21 -1.91
CA ASP A 446 -6.87 30.26 -1.49
C ASP A 446 -7.50 31.66 -1.73
N PRO A 447 -7.32 32.63 -0.81
CA PRO A 447 -7.82 33.98 -0.98
C PRO A 447 -7.45 34.67 -2.31
N LEU A 448 -6.39 34.22 -2.99
CA LEU A 448 -6.04 34.68 -4.33
C LEU A 448 -7.16 34.49 -5.37
N TRP A 449 -8.12 33.59 -5.11
CA TRP A 449 -9.27 33.32 -5.98
C TRP A 449 -10.52 34.14 -5.64
N ASN A 450 -10.46 34.91 -4.56
CA ASN A 450 -11.49 35.87 -4.18
C ASN A 450 -11.11 37.19 -4.84
N LYS A 451 -11.70 37.48 -6.00
CA LYS A 451 -11.70 38.84 -6.50
C LYS A 451 -12.49 39.68 -5.49
N GLU A 452 -11.92 40.76 -5.00
CA GLU A 452 -12.73 41.80 -4.37
C GLU A 452 -13.81 42.18 -5.39
N ASP A 453 -15.08 42.01 -5.03
CA ASP A 453 -16.23 42.65 -5.69
C ASP A 453 -16.14 44.17 -5.43
N GLY A 454 -15.06 44.77 -5.92
CA GLY A 454 -14.56 46.08 -5.55
C GLY A 454 -14.44 46.97 -6.76
N HIS A 455 -15.43 46.97 -7.66
CA HIS A 455 -15.69 48.11 -8.54
C HIS A 455 -17.16 48.53 -8.40
N GLN A 456 -17.31 49.77 -7.94
CA GLN A 456 -18.52 50.54 -7.69
C GLN A 456 -19.46 50.61 -8.89
#